data_AF-A0AA42P5V6-F1
#
_entry.id   AF-A0AA42P5V6-F1
#
_cell.length_a   1.000
_cell.length_b   1.000
_cell.length_c   1.000
_cell.angle_alpha   90.00
_cell.angle_beta   90.00
_cell.angle_gamma   90.00
#
_symmetry.space_group_name_H-M   'P 1'
#
loop_
_entity.id
_entity.type
_entity.pdbx_description
1 polymer ?
#
loop_
_entity_poly.entity_id
_entity_poly.type
_entity_poly.pdbx_seq_one_letter_code
_entity_poly.pdbx_strand_id
1 'polypeptide(L)'
;MPWYNQGTVDVTANSATVTGTGTAFSANARVGDAFRGPDGRWYEITNIASASVISISPAYQGDTATGQTYAIAPMQGYVKESADRLRQLVDQFGSQLAALQPWATSPTAAAAREALGTNDAANLTAGLLSAARVPATLTPDKAFRRGNILGTVSHADGVPTGAIIERGSNANGEYIRWADGTQICWSRRVRNATTNPGQSKSVDVTTAAGFVGEYETFADGTFYSGADATGQALYALPLKVEIGRYIWNQGTSPSEVDFAFSVGSLVALSSLESVLHIGRWH
;
A
#
# COMPACT_ATOMS: atom_id res chain seq x y z
N MET A 1 -35.13 -47.44 -20.75
CA MET A 1 -36.35 -47.48 -19.91
C MET A 1 -37.55 -47.56 -20.85
N PRO A 2 -38.46 -48.53 -20.69
CA PRO A 2 -39.61 -48.67 -21.58
C PRO A 2 -40.58 -47.50 -21.42
N TRP A 3 -41.20 -47.06 -22.51
CA TRP A 3 -42.24 -46.02 -22.50
C TRP A 3 -43.47 -46.48 -21.70
N TYR A 4 -44.17 -45.54 -21.05
CA TYR A 4 -45.35 -45.88 -20.25
C TYR A 4 -46.54 -46.18 -21.17
N ASN A 5 -47.10 -47.39 -21.06
CA ASN A 5 -48.17 -47.90 -21.94
C ASN A 5 -49.18 -48.80 -21.20
N GLN A 6 -49.29 -48.66 -19.88
CA GLN A 6 -50.19 -49.49 -19.07
C GLN A 6 -51.63 -48.97 -19.15
N GLY A 7 -52.60 -49.86 -19.32
CA GLY A 7 -54.02 -49.52 -19.47
C GLY A 7 -54.39 -49.11 -20.91
N THR A 8 -55.58 -48.55 -21.09
CA THR A 8 -56.10 -48.11 -22.39
C THR A 8 -56.58 -46.67 -22.34
N VAL A 9 -56.68 -46.01 -23.49
CA VAL A 9 -57.18 -44.64 -23.61
C VAL A 9 -58.37 -44.51 -24.54
N ASP A 10 -59.24 -43.57 -24.19
CA ASP A 10 -60.33 -43.05 -24.98
C ASP A 10 -59.95 -41.65 -25.46
N VAL A 11 -60.02 -41.47 -26.78
CA VAL A 11 -59.68 -40.22 -27.48
C VAL A 11 -60.86 -39.82 -28.35
N THR A 12 -61.20 -38.54 -28.34
CA THR A 12 -62.28 -37.97 -29.14
C THR A 12 -61.70 -37.04 -30.19
N ALA A 13 -62.12 -37.17 -31.44
CA ALA A 13 -61.68 -36.30 -32.52
C ALA A 13 -61.89 -34.81 -32.16
N ASN A 14 -60.88 -33.98 -32.44
CA ASN A 14 -60.85 -32.54 -32.12
C ASN A 14 -60.96 -32.19 -30.61
N SER A 15 -60.69 -33.14 -29.71
CA SER A 15 -60.65 -32.90 -28.27
C SER A 15 -59.22 -32.88 -27.75
N ALA A 16 -58.93 -32.00 -26.78
CA ALA A 16 -57.66 -32.01 -26.05
C ALA A 16 -57.65 -33.04 -24.91
N THR A 17 -58.79 -33.62 -24.55
CA THR A 17 -58.89 -34.51 -23.38
C THR A 17 -58.69 -35.96 -23.78
N VAL A 18 -57.79 -36.65 -23.06
CA VAL A 18 -57.58 -38.10 -23.16
C VAL A 18 -57.97 -38.74 -21.82
N THR A 19 -58.88 -39.70 -21.86
CA THR A 19 -59.38 -40.41 -20.67
C THR A 19 -58.84 -41.84 -20.67
N GLY A 20 -58.17 -42.24 -19.59
CA GLY A 20 -57.57 -43.55 -19.43
C GLY A 20 -58.40 -44.47 -18.53
N THR A 21 -58.41 -45.76 -18.86
CA THR A 21 -58.90 -46.85 -18.01
C THR A 21 -57.73 -47.74 -17.59
N GLY A 22 -57.57 -47.95 -16.28
CA GLY A 22 -56.43 -48.71 -15.73
C GLY A 22 -55.07 -48.01 -15.90
N THR A 23 -55.08 -46.70 -16.12
CA THR A 23 -53.88 -45.85 -16.23
C THR A 23 -53.53 -45.20 -14.89
N ALA A 24 -52.31 -44.69 -14.79
CA ALA A 24 -51.76 -43.98 -13.64
C ALA A 24 -50.91 -42.79 -14.12
N PHE A 25 -51.51 -41.91 -14.91
CA PHE A 25 -50.85 -40.79 -15.59
C PHE A 25 -50.11 -39.85 -14.63
N SER A 26 -50.73 -39.44 -13.53
CA SER A 26 -50.11 -38.56 -12.53
C SER A 26 -48.88 -39.15 -11.84
N ALA A 27 -48.72 -40.48 -11.83
CA ALA A 27 -47.55 -41.15 -11.27
C ALA A 27 -46.45 -41.43 -12.31
N ASN A 28 -46.77 -41.47 -13.60
CA ASN A 28 -45.88 -41.99 -14.65
C ASN A 28 -45.63 -41.04 -15.83
N ALA A 29 -46.32 -39.90 -15.88
CA ALA A 29 -46.16 -38.87 -16.90
C ALA A 29 -45.97 -37.49 -16.26
N ARG A 30 -45.42 -36.55 -17.02
CA ARG A 30 -45.30 -35.14 -16.65
C ARG A 30 -45.86 -34.26 -17.77
N VAL A 31 -46.31 -33.06 -17.39
CA VAL A 31 -46.60 -32.01 -18.39
C VAL A 31 -45.32 -31.76 -19.20
N GLY A 32 -45.45 -31.70 -20.52
CA GLY A 32 -44.35 -31.61 -21.47
C GLY A 32 -43.89 -32.96 -22.05
N ASP A 33 -44.29 -34.10 -21.47
CA ASP A 33 -44.00 -35.41 -22.06
C ASP A 33 -44.76 -35.61 -23.39
N ALA A 34 -44.24 -36.47 -24.26
CA ALA A 34 -44.89 -36.77 -25.53
C ALA A 34 -45.84 -37.96 -25.38
N PHE A 35 -47.11 -37.72 -25.66
CA PHE A 35 -48.14 -38.73 -25.80
C PHE A 35 -48.22 -39.19 -27.26
N ARG A 36 -48.17 -40.50 -27.49
CA ARG A 36 -48.46 -41.11 -28.80
C ARG A 36 -49.87 -41.67 -28.82
N GLY A 37 -50.73 -41.07 -29.65
CA GLY A 37 -52.11 -41.48 -29.81
C GLY A 37 -52.29 -42.78 -30.62
N PRO A 38 -53.49 -43.36 -30.63
CA PRO A 38 -53.83 -44.55 -31.44
C PRO A 38 -53.66 -44.34 -32.95
N ASP A 39 -53.79 -43.09 -33.40
CA ASP A 39 -53.48 -42.61 -34.75
C ASP A 39 -51.98 -42.63 -35.11
N GLY A 40 -51.13 -42.95 -34.13
CA GLY A 40 -49.68 -43.00 -34.26
C GLY A 40 -48.98 -41.64 -34.24
N ARG A 41 -49.71 -40.54 -34.01
CA ARG A 41 -49.17 -39.17 -33.94
C ARG A 41 -48.73 -38.79 -32.54
N TRP A 42 -47.83 -37.82 -32.47
CA TRP A 42 -47.25 -37.31 -31.23
C TRP A 42 -47.91 -36.00 -30.82
N TYR A 43 -48.23 -35.91 -29.54
CA TYR A 43 -48.89 -34.77 -28.92
C TYR A 43 -48.15 -34.40 -27.62
N GLU A 44 -48.12 -33.12 -27.30
CA GLU A 44 -47.56 -32.63 -26.04
C GLU A 44 -48.62 -32.74 -24.93
N ILE A 45 -48.29 -33.35 -23.79
CA ILE A 45 -49.17 -33.34 -22.62
C ILE A 45 -49.13 -31.95 -21.98
N THR A 46 -50.23 -31.21 -21.99
CA THR A 46 -50.31 -29.83 -21.45
C THR A 46 -50.82 -29.75 -20.02
N ASN A 47 -51.55 -30.76 -19.56
CA ASN A 47 -52.06 -30.84 -18.19
C ASN A 47 -52.26 -32.30 -17.77
N ILE A 48 -52.09 -32.60 -16.49
CA ILE A 48 -52.44 -33.91 -15.90
C ILE A 48 -53.48 -33.66 -14.82
N ALA A 49 -54.75 -33.84 -15.16
CA ALA A 49 -55.86 -33.56 -14.26
C ALA A 49 -56.02 -34.64 -13.18
N SER A 50 -55.68 -35.90 -13.48
CA SER A 50 -55.74 -37.01 -12.52
C SER A 50 -54.91 -38.21 -12.98
N ALA A 51 -54.95 -39.32 -12.24
CA ALA A 51 -54.38 -40.59 -12.67
C ALA A 51 -54.98 -41.12 -13.99
N SER A 52 -56.18 -40.69 -14.36
CA SER A 52 -56.93 -41.17 -15.53
C SER A 52 -57.24 -40.09 -16.56
N VAL A 53 -56.89 -38.82 -16.36
CA VAL A 53 -57.21 -37.75 -17.32
C VAL A 53 -56.01 -36.85 -17.56
N ILE A 54 -55.64 -36.70 -18.83
CA ILE A 54 -54.63 -35.75 -19.31
C ILE A 54 -55.21 -34.85 -20.39
N SER A 55 -54.60 -33.69 -20.60
CA SER A 55 -54.86 -32.81 -21.72
C SER A 55 -53.65 -32.78 -22.66
N ILE A 56 -53.89 -32.71 -23.97
CA ILE A 56 -52.87 -32.71 -25.01
C ILE A 56 -52.96 -31.51 -25.96
N SER A 57 -51.85 -31.14 -26.59
CA SER A 57 -51.76 -30.13 -27.65
C SER A 57 -50.90 -30.63 -28.82
N PRO A 58 -51.33 -30.42 -30.08
CA PRO A 58 -52.65 -29.96 -30.51
C PRO A 58 -53.79 -30.89 -30.04
N ALA A 59 -55.06 -30.50 -30.23
CA ALA A 59 -56.18 -31.40 -30.00
C ALA A 59 -56.06 -32.67 -30.88
N TYR A 60 -56.60 -33.79 -30.42
CA TYR A 60 -56.46 -35.08 -31.08
C TYR A 60 -56.98 -35.04 -32.52
N GLN A 61 -56.13 -35.44 -33.47
CA GLN A 61 -56.36 -35.26 -34.92
C GLN A 61 -56.90 -36.53 -35.62
N GLY A 62 -56.91 -37.67 -34.93
CA GLY A 62 -57.47 -38.92 -35.44
C GLY A 62 -58.97 -39.09 -35.18
N ASP A 63 -59.53 -40.19 -35.69
CA ASP A 63 -60.92 -40.57 -35.44
C ASP A 63 -61.16 -40.94 -33.97
N THR A 64 -62.36 -40.65 -33.45
CA THR A 64 -62.77 -41.01 -32.08
C THR A 64 -62.63 -42.52 -31.87
N ALA A 65 -61.89 -42.91 -30.82
CA ALA A 65 -61.60 -44.31 -30.52
C ALA A 65 -61.59 -44.55 -29.01
N THR A 66 -62.12 -45.71 -28.60
CA THR A 66 -62.28 -46.13 -27.20
C THR A 66 -61.45 -47.38 -26.95
N GLY A 67 -60.86 -47.51 -25.77
CA GLY A 67 -60.12 -48.69 -25.33
C GLY A 67 -58.83 -48.98 -26.09
N GLN A 68 -58.16 -47.94 -26.62
CA GLN A 68 -57.01 -48.11 -27.51
C GLN A 68 -55.65 -48.13 -26.77
N THR A 69 -54.64 -48.70 -27.44
CA THR A 69 -53.26 -48.66 -26.97
C THR A 69 -52.62 -47.29 -27.19
N TYR A 70 -51.66 -46.94 -26.33
CA TYR A 70 -50.94 -45.68 -26.36
C TYR A 70 -49.50 -45.87 -25.85
N ALA A 71 -48.68 -44.84 -25.97
CA ALA A 71 -47.41 -44.77 -25.27
C ALA A 71 -47.12 -43.33 -24.84
N ILE A 72 -46.50 -43.15 -23.67
CA ILE A 72 -45.96 -41.87 -23.22
C ILE A 72 -44.44 -41.99 -23.16
N ALA A 73 -43.77 -41.15 -23.94
CA ALA A 73 -42.33 -41.03 -23.97
C ALA A 73 -41.93 -39.81 -23.11
N PRO A 74 -41.09 -40.01 -22.08
CA PRO A 74 -40.57 -38.89 -21.30
C PRO A 74 -39.79 -37.94 -22.22
N MET A 75 -40.29 -36.72 -22.39
CA MET A 75 -39.56 -35.67 -23.09
C MET A 75 -38.82 -34.87 -22.04
N GLN A 76 -37.75 -35.51 -21.54
CA GLN A 76 -36.81 -34.86 -20.67
C GLN A 76 -36.14 -33.71 -21.43
N GLY A 77 -36.73 -32.52 -21.37
CA GLY A 77 -36.07 -31.24 -21.62
C GLY A 77 -34.99 -31.02 -20.56
N TYR A 78 -33.97 -31.86 -20.56
CA TYR A 78 -32.86 -31.80 -19.61
C TYR A 78 -31.68 -31.04 -20.23
N VAL A 79 -31.04 -30.25 -19.38
CA VAL A 79 -29.71 -29.63 -19.47
C VAL A 79 -29.56 -28.26 -20.15
N LYS A 80 -30.55 -27.68 -20.84
CA LYS A 80 -30.38 -26.28 -21.31
C LYS A 80 -30.41 -25.29 -20.15
N GLU A 81 -31.47 -25.33 -19.34
CA GLU A 81 -31.61 -24.39 -18.21
C GLU A 81 -30.53 -24.59 -17.15
N SER A 82 -30.13 -25.83 -16.84
CA SER A 82 -29.03 -26.06 -15.88
C SER A 82 -27.67 -25.66 -16.45
N ALA A 83 -27.40 -25.86 -17.74
CA ALA A 83 -26.17 -25.36 -18.37
C ALA A 83 -26.15 -23.83 -18.44
N ASP A 84 -27.29 -23.18 -18.70
CA ASP A 84 -27.41 -21.73 -18.72
C ASP A 84 -27.20 -21.13 -17.32
N ARG A 85 -27.78 -21.76 -16.28
CA ARG A 85 -27.55 -21.37 -14.87
C ARG A 85 -26.09 -21.58 -14.45
N LEU A 86 -25.45 -22.67 -14.87
CA LEU A 86 -24.02 -22.90 -14.57
C LEU A 86 -23.12 -21.90 -15.32
N ARG A 87 -23.44 -21.59 -16.59
CA ARG A 87 -22.72 -20.58 -17.36
C ARG A 87 -22.84 -19.20 -16.72
N GLN A 88 -24.04 -18.80 -16.28
CA GLN A 88 -24.24 -17.57 -15.52
C GLN A 88 -23.36 -17.51 -14.26
N LEU A 89 -23.24 -18.62 -13.53
CA LEU A 89 -22.38 -18.69 -12.35
C LEU A 89 -20.90 -18.51 -12.71
N VAL A 90 -20.43 -19.13 -13.80
CA VAL A 90 -19.04 -18.97 -14.28
C VAL A 90 -18.79 -17.54 -14.77
N ASP A 91 -19.74 -16.93 -15.49
CA ASP A 91 -19.60 -15.56 -15.98
C ASP A 91 -19.60 -14.55 -14.83
N GLN A 92 -20.42 -14.78 -13.81
CA GLN A 92 -20.53 -13.90 -12.65
C GLN A 92 -19.33 -14.02 -11.69
N PHE A 93 -18.84 -15.24 -11.45
CA PHE A 93 -17.87 -15.51 -10.39
C PHE A 93 -16.51 -16.00 -10.88
N GLY A 94 -16.36 -16.38 -12.15
CA GLY A 94 -15.13 -16.98 -12.67
C GLY A 94 -13.91 -16.07 -12.54
N SER A 95 -14.06 -14.78 -12.89
CA SER A 95 -12.99 -13.79 -12.75
C SER A 95 -12.65 -13.51 -11.29
N GLN A 96 -13.65 -13.47 -10.40
CA GLN A 96 -13.46 -13.27 -8.96
C GLN A 96 -12.70 -14.45 -8.33
N LEU A 97 -13.06 -15.68 -8.69
CA LEU A 97 -12.40 -16.88 -8.20
C LEU A 97 -10.96 -16.99 -8.73
N ALA A 98 -10.74 -16.65 -10.00
CA ALA A 98 -9.39 -16.58 -10.58
C ALA A 98 -8.50 -15.56 -9.85
N ALA A 99 -9.05 -14.41 -9.47
CA ALA A 99 -8.33 -13.40 -8.69
C ALA A 99 -7.97 -13.86 -7.26
N LEU A 100 -8.69 -14.84 -6.71
CA LEU A 100 -8.40 -15.42 -5.38
C LEU A 100 -7.39 -16.57 -5.42
N GLN A 101 -7.08 -17.12 -6.59
CA GLN A 101 -6.15 -18.25 -6.74
C GLN A 101 -4.81 -18.04 -6.01
N PRO A 102 -4.15 -16.86 -6.06
CA PRO A 102 -2.90 -16.65 -5.36
C PRO A 102 -3.00 -16.80 -3.83
N TRP A 103 -4.14 -16.44 -3.24
CA TRP A 103 -4.38 -16.61 -1.80
C TRP A 103 -4.63 -18.06 -1.40
N ALA A 104 -5.19 -18.86 -2.31
CA ALA A 104 -5.46 -20.27 -2.08
C ALA A 104 -4.21 -21.15 -2.28
N THR A 105 -3.31 -20.78 -3.20
CA THR A 105 -2.20 -21.66 -3.62
C THR A 105 -0.84 -21.26 -3.05
N SER A 106 -0.69 -20.05 -2.51
CA SER A 106 0.62 -19.60 -2.03
C SER A 106 0.96 -20.16 -0.64
N PRO A 107 2.23 -20.51 -0.37
CA PRO A 107 2.65 -21.07 0.91
C PRO A 107 2.57 -20.05 2.06
N THR A 108 2.51 -18.75 1.75
CA THR A 108 2.36 -17.67 2.73
C THR A 108 1.54 -16.51 2.15
N ALA A 109 0.98 -15.67 3.03
CA ALA A 109 0.27 -14.45 2.66
C ALA A 109 1.17 -13.42 1.92
N ALA A 110 2.48 -13.45 2.14
CA ALA A 110 3.42 -12.58 1.43
C ALA A 110 3.56 -13.01 -0.04
N ALA A 111 3.75 -14.30 -0.31
CA ALA A 111 3.84 -14.85 -1.65
C ALA A 111 2.52 -14.68 -2.46
N ALA A 112 1.37 -14.77 -1.79
CA ALA A 112 0.07 -14.49 -2.42
C ALA A 112 -0.03 -13.06 -2.96
N ARG A 113 0.47 -12.09 -2.19
CA ARG A 113 0.50 -10.67 -2.58
C ARG A 113 1.50 -10.40 -3.72
N GLU A 114 2.66 -11.07 -3.71
CA GLU A 114 3.64 -11.03 -4.80
C GLU A 114 3.03 -11.48 -6.13
N ALA A 115 2.39 -12.65 -6.13
CA ALA A 115 1.77 -13.24 -7.31
C ALA A 115 0.60 -12.41 -7.87
N LEU A 116 -0.04 -11.56 -7.05
CA LEU A 116 -1.06 -10.60 -7.48
C LEU A 116 -0.47 -9.36 -8.19
N GLY A 117 0.86 -9.23 -8.30
CA GLY A 117 1.51 -8.02 -8.82
C GLY A 117 1.38 -6.80 -7.90
N THR A 118 0.97 -7.00 -6.64
CA THR A 118 0.70 -5.89 -5.70
C THR A 118 1.94 -5.30 -5.05
N ASN A 119 3.12 -5.83 -5.35
CA ASN A 119 4.39 -5.32 -4.83
C ASN A 119 5.12 -4.40 -5.82
N ASP A 120 4.52 -4.12 -6.97
CA ASP A 120 5.12 -3.22 -7.95
C ASP A 120 4.79 -1.77 -7.60
N ALA A 121 5.83 -0.97 -7.33
CA ALA A 121 5.70 0.46 -7.07
C ALA A 121 5.10 1.24 -8.26
N ALA A 122 4.97 0.60 -9.43
CA ALA A 122 4.33 1.16 -10.62
C ALA A 122 2.81 1.38 -10.48
N ASN A 123 2.12 0.78 -9.50
CA ASN A 123 0.66 0.93 -9.31
C ASN A 123 0.29 2.04 -8.29
N LEU A 124 1.06 3.14 -8.27
CA LEU A 124 0.88 4.32 -7.41
C LEU A 124 -0.09 5.36 -8.00
N THR A 125 -0.98 4.98 -8.93
CA THR A 125 -1.83 5.89 -9.70
C THR A 125 -2.86 6.69 -8.85
N ALA A 126 -2.99 6.38 -7.55
CA ALA A 126 -3.95 7.06 -6.65
C ALA A 126 -3.31 7.83 -5.48
N GLY A 127 -1.97 7.89 -5.35
CA GLY A 127 -1.28 8.78 -4.40
C GLY A 127 -1.60 8.61 -2.90
N LEU A 128 -2.44 7.66 -2.51
CA LEU A 128 -2.83 7.40 -1.13
C LEU A 128 -2.41 5.98 -0.76
N LEU A 129 -1.26 5.86 -0.09
CA LEU A 129 -0.86 4.63 0.58
C LEU A 129 -1.86 4.40 1.73
N SER A 130 -2.76 3.44 1.57
CA SER A 130 -3.59 3.02 2.71
C SER A 130 -2.67 2.53 3.83
N ALA A 131 -3.00 2.85 5.09
CA ALA A 131 -2.21 2.43 6.26
C ALA A 131 -2.01 0.89 6.36
N ALA A 132 -2.78 0.12 5.60
CA ALA A 132 -2.62 -1.33 5.44
C ALA A 132 -1.42 -1.74 4.56
N ARG A 133 -0.95 -0.87 3.65
CA ARG A 133 0.15 -1.16 2.72
C ARG A 133 1.54 -0.81 3.27
N VAL A 134 1.61 0.10 4.25
CA VAL A 134 2.82 0.36 5.05
C VAL A 134 2.49 0.13 6.53
N PRO A 135 2.47 -1.14 6.98
CA PRO A 135 2.24 -1.48 8.38
C PRO A 135 3.10 -0.65 9.33
N ALA A 136 2.55 -0.31 10.50
CA ALA A 136 3.30 0.32 11.59
C ALA A 136 4.50 -0.55 12.05
N THR A 137 4.52 -1.83 11.68
CA THR A 137 5.56 -2.80 12.02
C THR A 137 6.69 -2.89 10.99
N LEU A 138 6.57 -2.27 9.81
CA LEU A 138 7.70 -2.20 8.87
C LEU A 138 8.80 -1.31 9.44
N THR A 139 10.02 -1.82 9.38
CA THR A 139 11.24 -1.15 9.85
C THR A 139 11.65 -0.02 8.88
N PRO A 140 12.39 1.01 9.34
CA PRO A 140 12.77 2.15 8.51
C PRO A 140 13.53 1.80 7.23
N ASP A 141 14.27 0.69 7.20
CA ASP A 141 14.95 0.18 6.00
C ASP A 141 13.99 -0.28 4.89
N LYS A 142 12.69 -0.47 5.21
CA LYS A 142 11.65 -0.90 4.26
C LYS A 142 10.66 0.18 3.89
N ALA A 143 10.42 1.18 4.76
CA ALA A 143 9.50 2.27 4.45
C ALA A 143 9.66 3.50 5.38
N PHE A 144 9.58 4.69 4.78
CA PHE A 144 9.43 5.96 5.51
C PHE A 144 7.98 6.42 5.57
N ARG A 145 7.55 6.90 6.74
CA ARG A 145 6.21 7.38 7.09
C ARG A 145 6.29 8.52 8.11
N ARG A 146 5.20 9.27 8.30
CA ARG A 146 5.16 10.43 9.22
C ARG A 146 5.74 10.16 10.62
N GLY A 147 5.61 8.93 11.14
CA GLY A 147 6.11 8.53 12.46
C GLY A 147 7.57 8.07 12.55
N ASN A 148 8.32 7.97 11.45
CA ASN A 148 9.74 7.55 11.47
C ASN A 148 10.67 8.42 10.61
N ILE A 149 10.19 9.56 10.09
CA ILE A 149 11.03 10.54 9.38
C ILE A 149 12.04 11.18 10.35
N LEU A 150 11.58 11.51 11.56
CA LEU A 150 12.39 12.07 12.64
C LEU A 150 12.68 10.99 13.69
N GLY A 151 13.95 10.76 13.99
CA GLY A 151 14.39 9.75 14.96
C GLY A 151 15.91 9.57 14.92
N THR A 152 16.43 8.51 15.54
CA THR A 152 17.85 8.19 15.45
C THR A 152 18.23 7.83 14.01
N VAL A 153 19.21 8.53 13.47
CA VAL A 153 19.77 8.24 12.14
C VAL A 153 20.89 7.22 12.32
N SER A 154 20.88 6.17 11.49
CA SER A 154 21.93 5.15 11.47
C SER A 154 22.23 4.73 10.04
N HIS A 155 23.47 4.27 9.83
CA HIS A 155 24.00 3.93 8.51
C HIS A 155 24.91 2.71 8.66
N ALA A 156 24.82 1.78 7.71
CA ALA A 156 25.69 0.62 7.62
C ALA A 156 26.05 0.38 6.14
N ASP A 157 27.33 0.31 5.82
CA ASP A 157 27.85 -0.08 4.50
C ASP A 157 27.23 0.67 3.30
N GLY A 158 27.06 1.99 3.38
CA GLY A 158 26.45 2.79 2.31
C GLY A 158 24.91 2.88 2.40
N VAL A 159 24.28 2.17 3.34
CA VAL A 159 22.82 2.05 3.45
C VAL A 159 22.29 2.71 4.73
N PRO A 160 21.39 3.70 4.63
CA PRO A 160 20.65 4.21 5.79
C PRO A 160 19.77 3.12 6.41
N THR A 161 19.94 2.86 7.71
CA THR A 161 19.18 1.85 8.46
C THR A 161 18.22 2.45 9.49
N GLY A 162 18.28 3.77 9.71
CA GLY A 162 17.52 4.51 10.71
C GLY A 162 16.53 5.52 10.12
N ALA A 163 16.23 6.57 10.88
CA ALA A 163 15.40 7.69 10.42
C ALA A 163 16.11 8.53 9.34
N ILE A 164 15.37 9.44 8.68
CA ILE A 164 15.95 10.36 7.69
C ILE A 164 16.68 11.51 8.38
N ILE A 165 16.10 12.03 9.46
CA ILE A 165 16.57 13.21 10.17
C ILE A 165 16.66 12.89 11.67
N GLU A 166 17.79 13.25 12.28
CA GLU A 166 17.96 13.28 13.74
C GLU A 166 18.24 14.72 14.18
N ARG A 167 17.66 15.12 15.31
CA ARG A 167 17.94 16.40 15.97
C ARG A 167 18.33 16.14 17.41
N GLY A 168 19.33 16.86 17.89
CA GLY A 168 19.68 16.84 19.31
C GLY A 168 20.33 18.13 19.76
N SER A 169 20.40 18.30 21.08
CA SER A 169 21.05 19.43 21.72
C SER A 169 21.77 18.98 22.99
N ASN A 170 22.85 19.67 23.32
CA ASN A 170 23.56 19.51 24.58
C ASN A 170 24.19 20.85 24.99
N ALA A 171 25.04 20.83 26.02
CA ALA A 171 25.70 22.04 26.50
C ALA A 171 26.49 22.77 25.40
N ASN A 172 27.06 22.05 24.43
CA ASN A 172 27.94 22.59 23.39
C ASN A 172 27.17 23.18 22.19
N GLY A 173 25.88 22.89 22.04
CA GLY A 173 25.04 23.44 20.98
C GLY A 173 23.97 22.48 20.51
N GLU A 174 23.53 22.70 19.27
CA GLU A 174 22.53 21.91 18.58
C GLU A 174 23.17 21.17 17.40
N TYR A 175 22.57 20.06 17.00
CA TYR A 175 22.97 19.35 15.79
C TYR A 175 21.77 18.78 15.03
N ILE A 176 22.03 18.52 13.75
CA ILE A 176 21.17 17.73 12.87
C ILE A 176 22.02 16.71 12.12
N ARG A 177 21.51 15.49 11.98
CA ARG A 177 22.07 14.46 11.11
C ARG A 177 21.07 14.08 10.04
N TRP A 178 21.59 13.82 8.85
CA TRP A 178 20.83 13.28 7.73
C TRP A 178 21.30 11.87 7.38
N ALA A 179 20.37 11.05 6.90
CA ALA A 179 20.61 9.69 6.44
C ALA A 179 21.68 9.56 5.35
N ASP A 180 21.93 10.63 4.58
CA ASP A 180 22.98 10.69 3.55
C ASP A 180 24.42 10.76 4.13
N GLY A 181 24.55 10.89 5.46
CA GLY A 181 25.82 11.05 6.16
C GLY A 181 26.18 12.48 6.51
N THR A 182 25.41 13.47 6.08
CA THR A 182 25.67 14.88 6.38
C THR A 182 25.33 15.18 7.85
N GLN A 183 26.21 15.93 8.53
CA GLN A 183 25.98 16.45 9.86
C GLN A 183 26.24 17.95 9.88
N ILE A 184 25.38 18.69 10.57
CA ILE A 184 25.59 20.10 10.86
C ILE A 184 25.44 20.31 12.37
N CYS A 185 26.40 21.00 12.98
CA CYS A 185 26.33 21.45 14.37
C CYS A 185 26.37 22.97 14.41
N TRP A 186 25.60 23.60 15.28
CA TRP A 186 25.68 25.05 15.49
C TRP A 186 25.50 25.41 16.95
N SER A 187 26.09 26.54 17.33
CA SER A 187 25.88 27.14 18.65
C SER A 187 25.89 28.66 18.55
N ARG A 188 25.16 29.30 19.45
CA ARG A 188 25.21 30.75 19.66
C ARG A 188 25.25 31.01 21.15
N ARG A 189 26.33 31.60 21.63
CA ARG A 189 26.67 31.65 23.06
C ARG A 189 27.18 33.03 23.43
N VAL A 190 26.78 33.48 24.61
CA VAL A 190 27.34 34.68 25.25
C VAL A 190 28.37 34.24 26.28
N ARG A 191 29.53 34.88 26.28
CA ARG A 191 30.58 34.64 27.27
C ARG A 191 30.94 35.92 27.99
N ASN A 192 30.76 35.91 29.30
CA ASN A 192 31.21 36.95 30.20
C ASN A 192 32.67 36.72 30.57
N ALA A 193 33.58 37.32 29.82
CA ALA A 193 35.00 37.28 30.12
C ALA A 193 35.67 38.55 29.64
N THR A 194 36.37 39.21 30.56
CA THR A 194 37.10 40.44 30.29
C THR A 194 38.25 40.18 29.31
N THR A 195 38.28 40.93 28.20
CA THR A 195 39.39 40.96 27.25
C THR A 195 40.00 42.35 27.30
N ASN A 196 41.22 42.43 27.82
CA ASN A 196 41.93 43.69 28.00
C ASN A 196 42.52 44.21 26.68
N PRO A 197 42.87 45.50 26.60
CA PRO A 197 43.55 46.06 25.44
C PRO A 197 44.82 45.25 25.09
N GLY A 198 45.07 45.04 23.80
CA GLY A 198 46.21 44.25 23.37
C GLY A 198 46.04 42.72 23.48
N GLN A 199 44.89 42.21 23.97
CA GLN A 199 44.66 40.77 24.16
C GLN A 199 43.68 40.20 23.12
N SER A 200 44.00 39.01 22.59
CA SER A 200 43.10 38.25 21.73
C SER A 200 42.39 37.13 22.49
N LYS A 201 41.17 36.78 22.07
CA LYS A 201 40.42 35.64 22.59
C LYS A 201 39.91 34.77 21.45
N SER A 202 40.13 33.47 21.54
CA SER A 202 39.65 32.49 20.57
C SER A 202 38.18 32.15 20.78
N VAL A 203 37.46 31.92 19.69
CA VAL A 203 36.08 31.39 19.71
C VAL A 203 36.11 29.91 20.08
N ASP A 204 35.16 29.46 20.90
CA ASP A 204 35.01 28.04 21.21
C ASP A 204 34.26 27.31 20.10
N VAL A 205 34.98 26.40 19.47
CA VAL A 205 34.55 25.60 18.31
C VAL A 205 34.20 24.17 18.70
N THR A 206 33.86 23.93 19.98
CA THR A 206 33.45 22.61 20.45
C THR A 206 32.12 22.20 19.81
N THR A 207 32.13 21.03 19.16
CA THR A 207 30.98 20.52 18.42
C THR A 207 29.94 19.87 19.34
N ALA A 208 28.66 20.00 19.00
CA ALA A 208 27.57 19.33 19.70
C ALA A 208 27.55 17.80 19.45
N ALA A 209 28.05 17.33 18.32
CA ALA A 209 28.18 15.92 17.97
C ALA A 209 29.51 15.66 17.25
N GLY A 210 30.04 14.44 17.35
CA GLY A 210 31.30 14.06 16.70
C GLY A 210 31.16 13.92 15.18
N PHE A 211 32.21 14.28 14.44
CA PHE A 211 32.32 14.14 12.99
C PHE A 211 33.28 13.00 12.63
N VAL A 212 33.07 12.40 11.46
CA VAL A 212 33.99 11.44 10.83
C VAL A 212 34.73 12.15 9.71
N GLY A 213 36.05 12.09 9.73
CA GLY A 213 36.91 12.78 8.76
C GLY A 213 36.93 14.30 8.98
N GLU A 214 37.25 15.01 7.90
CA GLU A 214 37.34 16.48 7.92
C GLU A 214 35.95 17.13 7.90
N TYR A 215 35.85 18.27 8.58
CA TYR A 215 34.65 19.09 8.62
C TYR A 215 35.03 20.58 8.52
N GLU A 216 34.14 21.38 7.94
CA GLU A 216 34.32 22.82 7.76
C GLU A 216 33.71 23.57 8.94
N THR A 217 34.37 24.64 9.42
CA THR A 217 33.88 25.46 10.53
C THR A 217 33.81 26.93 10.12
N PHE A 218 32.66 27.54 10.39
CA PHE A 218 32.42 28.96 10.26
C PHE A 218 32.16 29.51 11.65
N ALA A 219 32.91 30.53 12.05
CA ALA A 219 32.79 31.14 13.36
C ALA A 219 32.78 32.66 13.25
N ASP A 220 31.94 33.30 14.04
CA ASP A 220 31.97 34.74 14.25
C ASP A 220 31.96 35.07 15.73
N GLY A 221 32.62 36.17 16.06
CA GLY A 221 32.67 36.69 17.42
C GLY A 221 32.53 38.21 17.41
N THR A 222 31.63 38.73 18.24
CA THR A 222 31.48 40.17 18.48
C THR A 222 31.74 40.47 19.95
N PHE A 223 32.63 41.43 20.22
CA PHE A 223 32.97 41.88 21.57
C PHE A 223 32.12 43.09 21.98
N TYR A 224 31.76 43.13 23.26
CA TYR A 224 30.88 44.16 23.83
C TYR A 224 31.52 44.84 25.04
N SER A 225 31.21 46.13 25.21
CA SER A 225 31.68 46.92 26.36
C SER A 225 30.96 46.57 27.67
N GLY A 226 29.77 45.98 27.61
CA GLY A 226 29.02 45.48 28.76
C GLY A 226 29.09 43.96 28.92
N ALA A 227 28.62 43.46 30.06
CA ALA A 227 28.36 42.04 30.26
C ALA A 227 27.18 41.57 29.41
N ASP A 228 27.02 40.26 29.26
CA ASP A 228 25.91 39.59 28.58
C ASP A 228 25.64 40.05 27.14
N ALA A 229 26.70 40.39 26.40
CA ALA A 229 26.62 40.99 25.07
C ALA A 229 25.79 42.28 25.01
N THR A 230 25.80 43.05 26.10
CA THR A 230 25.13 44.36 26.20
C THR A 230 26.12 45.52 26.02
N GLY A 231 25.60 46.72 25.79
CA GLY A 231 26.42 47.90 25.54
C GLY A 231 26.87 48.02 24.09
N GLN A 232 27.94 48.78 23.85
CA GLN A 232 28.41 49.06 22.50
C GLN A 232 29.20 47.86 21.97
N ALA A 233 28.87 47.42 20.75
CA ALA A 233 29.70 46.48 20.01
C ALA A 233 31.05 47.17 19.67
N LEU A 234 32.14 46.58 20.13
CA LEU A 234 33.47 47.15 20.02
C LEU A 234 34.16 46.70 18.73
N TYR A 235 34.30 45.38 18.57
CA TYR A 235 35.00 44.76 17.45
C TYR A 235 34.28 43.47 17.04
N ALA A 236 34.27 43.18 15.74
CA ALA A 236 33.71 41.96 15.17
C ALA A 236 34.76 41.24 14.33
N LEU A 237 34.86 39.92 14.48
CA LEU A 237 35.76 39.06 13.71
C LEU A 237 34.90 38.05 12.94
N PRO A 238 34.71 38.19 11.62
CA PRO A 238 34.26 37.08 10.79
C PRO A 238 35.44 36.14 10.53
N LEU A 239 35.34 34.88 10.95
CA LEU A 239 36.41 33.90 10.85
C LEU A 239 35.93 32.66 10.08
N LYS A 240 36.54 32.40 8.92
CA LYS A 240 36.48 31.06 8.30
C LYS A 240 37.61 30.21 8.88
N VAL A 241 37.29 29.05 9.47
CA VAL A 241 38.31 28.10 9.98
C VAL A 241 38.18 26.78 9.22
N GLU A 242 39.18 26.49 8.40
CA GLU A 242 39.33 25.18 7.77
C GLU A 242 40.37 24.40 8.59
N ILE A 243 39.97 23.26 9.17
CA ILE A 243 40.84 22.30 9.88
C ILE A 243 41.71 22.91 10.98
N GLY A 244 41.13 23.55 12.01
CA GLY A 244 41.88 23.94 13.23
C GLY A 244 43.16 24.78 12.99
N ARG A 245 43.37 25.30 11.77
CA ARG A 245 44.53 26.05 11.32
C ARG A 245 44.01 27.27 10.61
N TYR A 246 44.30 28.41 11.22
CA TYR A 246 44.19 29.70 10.58
C TYR A 246 45.13 29.72 9.36
N ILE A 247 44.60 29.67 8.12
CA ILE A 247 45.44 29.82 6.92
C ILE A 247 45.45 31.30 6.53
N TRP A 248 46.51 32.00 6.95
CA TRP A 248 46.87 33.33 6.44
C TRP A 248 48.23 33.21 5.78
N ASN A 249 48.35 33.53 4.49
CA ASN A 249 49.68 33.67 3.85
C ASN A 249 50.29 35.00 4.30
N GLN A 250 51.18 34.94 5.30
CA GLN A 250 51.79 36.13 5.91
C GLN A 250 53.04 36.61 5.14
N GLY A 251 53.51 35.85 4.15
CA GLY A 251 54.76 36.16 3.44
C GLY A 251 56.03 36.08 4.30
N THR A 252 55.94 35.60 5.55
CA THR A 252 57.04 35.49 6.54
C THR A 252 56.99 34.16 7.31
N SER A 253 58.08 33.78 7.99
CA SER A 253 58.17 32.50 8.70
C SER A 253 57.42 32.50 10.05
N PRO A 254 56.84 31.38 10.49
CA PRO A 254 56.08 31.31 11.75
C PRO A 254 56.88 31.61 13.03
N SER A 255 58.21 31.61 12.97
CA SER A 255 59.09 31.90 14.10
C SER A 255 59.36 33.40 14.31
N GLU A 256 58.90 34.27 13.40
CA GLU A 256 59.29 35.69 13.37
C GLU A 256 58.18 36.65 13.81
N VAL A 257 56.94 36.19 14.05
CA VAL A 257 55.87 37.00 14.65
C VAL A 257 54.76 36.14 15.27
N ASP A 258 54.47 36.36 16.55
CA ASP A 258 53.13 36.18 17.10
C ASP A 258 52.28 37.39 16.64
N PHE A 259 51.19 37.13 15.92
CA PHE A 259 50.10 38.06 15.53
C PHE A 259 50.29 39.55 15.90
N ALA A 260 51.03 40.34 15.11
CA ALA A 260 51.08 41.79 15.30
C ALA A 260 49.91 42.49 14.58
N PHE A 261 48.69 42.36 15.12
CA PHE A 261 47.65 43.37 14.90
C PHE A 261 47.62 44.31 16.10
N SER A 262 47.42 45.61 15.88
CA SER A 262 47.06 46.50 16.99
C SER A 262 45.65 46.12 17.45
N VAL A 263 45.56 45.17 18.37
CA VAL A 263 44.31 44.85 19.08
C VAL A 263 43.76 46.15 19.65
N GLY A 264 42.45 46.37 19.53
CA GLY A 264 41.81 47.63 19.91
C GLY A 264 42.16 48.10 21.33
N SER A 265 42.07 49.42 21.56
CA SER A 265 42.44 50.06 22.83
C SER A 265 41.36 49.95 23.92
N LEU A 266 40.24 49.28 23.64
CA LEU A 266 39.06 49.21 24.50
C LEU A 266 39.00 47.86 25.22
N VAL A 267 38.55 47.88 26.49
CA VAL A 267 38.26 46.66 27.27
C VAL A 267 36.90 46.12 26.84
N ALA A 268 36.84 44.83 26.47
CA ALA A 268 35.58 44.12 26.30
C ALA A 268 35.23 43.35 27.57
N LEU A 269 33.97 43.36 28.00
CA LEU A 269 33.49 42.61 29.17
C LEU A 269 32.81 41.29 28.79
N SER A 270 32.31 41.20 27.55
CA SER A 270 31.70 39.98 27.03
C SER A 270 31.90 39.80 25.54
N SER A 271 31.67 38.57 25.07
CA SER A 271 31.62 38.20 23.65
C SER A 271 30.33 37.45 23.31
N LEU A 272 29.75 37.74 22.15
CA LEU A 272 28.75 36.90 21.50
C LEU A 272 29.46 36.09 20.42
N GLU A 273 29.38 34.77 20.52
CA GLU A 273 30.05 33.83 19.64
C GLU A 273 29.00 32.99 18.92
N SER A 274 29.10 32.90 17.59
CA SER A 274 28.28 32.00 16.78
C SER A 274 29.19 31.07 16.00
N VAL A 275 28.86 29.79 15.99
CA VAL A 275 29.65 28.78 15.29
C VAL A 275 28.74 27.82 14.53
N LEU A 276 29.16 27.45 13.33
CA LEU A 276 28.55 26.47 12.45
C LEU A 276 29.61 25.48 11.97
N HIS A 277 29.34 24.20 12.11
CA HIS A 277 30.18 23.11 11.63
C HIS A 277 29.40 22.28 10.60
N ILE A 278 30.04 21.91 9.50
CA ILE A 278 29.46 21.10 8.44
C ILE A 278 30.44 19.98 8.08
N GLY A 279 29.98 18.73 8.09
CA GLY A 279 30.83 17.58 7.78
C GLY A 279 30.04 16.28 7.70
N ARG A 280 30.73 15.16 7.89
CA ARG A 280 30.15 13.81 7.85
C ARG A 280 30.07 13.20 9.25
N TRP A 281 29.08 12.34 9.50
CA TRP A 281 28.97 11.57 10.76
C TRP A 281 29.17 10.06 10.58
N HIS A 282 29.24 9.59 9.33
CA HIS A 282 29.64 8.23 8.96
C HIS A 282 30.70 8.28 7.85
#